data_AF-A0A2W4PC51-F1
#
_entry.id   AF-A0A2W4PC51-F1
#
_cell.length_a   1.000
_cell.length_b   1.000
_cell.length_c   1.000
_cell.angle_alpha   90.00
_cell.angle_beta   90.00
_cell.angle_gamma   90.00
#
_symmetry.space_group_name_H-M   'P 1'
#
loop_
_entity.id
_entity.type
_entity.pdbx_description
1 polymer ?
#
loop_
_entity_poly.entity_id
_entity_poly.type
_entity_poly.pdbx_seq_one_letter_code
_entity_poly.pdbx_strand_id
1 'polypeptide(L)'
;METALITKARAFAEETFNNAVFDRLTYHNLEHTQDVVRAAEIVGRESDLSDDEMESVLVAAWLHDIGYVNGGADHEATAAEMAQQLLSEWGASARKAMEVADAIRATRMPQQPNSMVRKGFCTPNLSNL
;
A
#
# COMPACT_ATOMS: atom_id res chain seq x y z
N MET A 1 0.56 10.44 11.79
CA MET A 1 -0.92 10.54 11.89
C MET A 1 -1.45 9.12 11.97
N GLU A 2 -2.29 8.77 12.94
CA GLU A 2 -2.84 7.41 13.07
C GLU A 2 -4.36 7.48 13.02
N THR A 3 -4.94 6.90 11.97
CA THR A 3 -6.39 6.89 11.72
C THR A 3 -6.94 5.47 11.83
N ALA A 4 -8.26 5.32 11.97
CA ALA A 4 -8.89 4.01 12.06
C ALA A 4 -8.61 3.13 10.83
N LEU A 5 -8.51 3.72 9.63
CA LEU A 5 -8.17 2.97 8.41
C LEU A 5 -6.71 2.51 8.41
N ILE A 6 -5.77 3.37 8.83
CA ILE A 6 -4.35 3.01 8.94
C ILE A 6 -4.16 1.88 9.95
N THR A 7 -4.79 1.98 11.13
CA THR A 7 -4.70 0.94 12.16
C THR A 7 -5.27 -0.40 11.68
N LYS A 8 -6.40 -0.39 10.97
CA LYS A 8 -6.98 -1.61 10.37
C LYS A 8 -6.08 -2.20 9.28
N ALA A 9 -5.55 -1.36 8.39
CA ALA A 9 -4.63 -1.78 7.33
C ALA A 9 -3.37 -2.42 7.89
N ARG A 10 -2.76 -1.79 8.90
CA ARG A 10 -1.61 -2.33 9.62
C ARG A 10 -1.90 -3.68 10.26
N ALA A 11 -2.98 -3.79 11.03
CA ALA A 11 -3.33 -5.04 11.71
C ALA A 11 -3.57 -6.17 10.70
N PHE A 12 -4.26 -5.88 9.60
CA PHE A 12 -4.50 -6.84 8.54
C PHE A 12 -3.20 -7.27 7.84
N ALA A 13 -2.30 -6.34 7.55
CA ALA A 13 -1.00 -6.65 6.97
C ALA A 13 -0.17 -7.52 7.92
N GLU A 14 -0.04 -7.13 9.19
CA GLU A 14 0.68 -7.90 10.21
C GLU A 14 0.12 -9.33 10.36
N GLU A 15 -1.21 -9.50 10.33
CA GLU A 15 -1.84 -10.82 10.34
C GLU A 15 -1.56 -11.61 9.05
N THR A 16 -1.62 -10.96 7.89
CA THR A 16 -1.36 -11.57 6.58
C THR A 16 0.08 -12.09 6.49
N PHE A 17 1.05 -11.32 6.95
CA PHE A 17 2.46 -11.69 6.94
C PHE A 17 2.85 -12.73 8.01
N ASN A 18 1.99 -12.97 9.02
CA ASN A 18 2.17 -14.10 9.95
C ASN A 18 1.79 -15.47 9.32
N ASN A 19 1.37 -15.49 8.06
CA ASN A 19 1.00 -16.71 7.34
C ASN A 19 2.23 -17.33 6.67
N ALA A 20 2.36 -18.66 6.73
CA ALA A 20 3.57 -19.41 6.34
C ALA A 20 4.01 -19.27 4.86
N VAL A 21 3.17 -18.64 4.02
CA VAL A 21 3.48 -18.30 2.62
C VAL A 21 4.57 -17.21 2.55
N PHE A 22 4.57 -16.27 3.50
CA PHE A 22 5.49 -15.14 3.53
C PHE A 22 6.85 -15.48 4.18
N ASP A 23 6.93 -16.54 4.98
CA ASP A 23 8.19 -17.04 5.56
C ASP A 23 9.25 -17.43 4.50
N ARG A 24 8.82 -17.63 3.25
CA ARG A 24 9.68 -18.00 2.12
C ARG A 24 10.09 -16.81 1.24
N LEU A 25 9.57 -15.62 1.51
CA LEU A 25 9.85 -14.41 0.74
C LEU A 25 10.98 -13.64 1.42
N THR A 26 12.11 -13.52 0.73
CA THR A 26 13.30 -12.81 1.25
C THR A 26 13.13 -11.29 1.28
N TYR A 27 12.19 -10.75 0.48
CA TYR A 27 11.98 -9.30 0.30
C TYR A 27 10.54 -8.85 0.60
N HIS A 28 9.50 -9.63 0.30
CA HIS A 28 8.10 -9.25 0.58
C HIS A 28 7.64 -9.73 1.97
N ASN A 29 8.27 -9.18 3.00
CA ASN A 29 7.96 -9.50 4.39
C ASN A 29 7.46 -8.26 5.15
N LEU A 30 7.09 -8.44 6.41
CA LEU A 30 6.57 -7.36 7.24
C LEU A 30 7.58 -6.21 7.43
N GLU A 31 8.88 -6.51 7.49
CA GLU A 31 9.93 -5.50 7.65
C GLU A 31 10.00 -4.59 6.42
N HIS A 32 9.97 -5.17 5.21
CA HIS A 32 9.88 -4.42 3.96
C HIS A 32 8.63 -3.53 3.91
N THR A 33 7.46 -4.08 4.23
CA THR A 33 6.21 -3.29 4.27
C THR A 33 6.34 -2.10 5.23
N GLN A 34 6.97 -2.29 6.39
CA GLN A 34 7.22 -1.20 7.34
C GLN A 34 8.19 -0.15 6.79
N ASP A 35 9.23 -0.54 6.06
CA ASP A 35 10.15 0.38 5.39
C ASP A 35 9.45 1.21 4.32
N VAL A 36 8.60 0.58 3.50
CA VAL A 36 7.78 1.26 2.49
C VAL A 36 6.84 2.28 3.13
N VAL A 37 6.17 1.91 4.24
CA VAL A 37 5.30 2.83 4.98
C VAL A 37 6.07 4.03 5.54
N ARG A 38 7.27 3.82 6.10
CA ARG A 38 8.14 4.91 6.58
C ARG A 38 8.54 5.84 5.45
N ALA A 39 8.97 5.29 4.31
CA ALA A 39 9.33 6.08 3.14
C ALA A 39 8.14 6.87 2.59
N ALA A 40 6.97 6.23 2.48
CA ALA A 40 5.74 6.87 2.02
C ALA A 40 5.30 8.03 2.94
N GLU A 41 5.46 7.88 4.27
CA GLU A 41 5.19 8.97 5.22
C GLU A 41 6.12 10.16 5.01
N ILE A 42 7.42 9.91 4.80
CA ILE A 42 8.41 10.97 4.57
C ILE A 42 8.09 11.71 3.27
N VAL A 43 7.97 10.99 2.16
CA VAL A 43 7.77 11.61 0.85
C VAL A 43 6.39 12.28 0.75
N GLY A 44 5.36 11.69 1.36
CA GLY A 44 4.04 12.31 1.42
C GLY A 44 4.04 13.65 2.15
N ARG A 45 4.83 13.77 3.23
CA ARG A 45 4.98 15.03 3.98
C ARG A 45 5.75 16.08 3.18
N GLU A 46 6.75 15.66 2.42
CA GLU A 46 7.51 16.55 1.53
C GLU A 46 6.71 16.97 0.28
N SER A 47 5.66 16.23 -0.06
CA SER A 47 4.83 16.47 -1.26
C SER A 47 3.60 17.35 -1.01
N ASP A 48 3.47 17.96 0.17
CA ASP A 48 2.31 18.76 0.60
C ASP A 48 0.97 18.03 0.40
N LEU A 49 0.94 16.71 0.63
CA LEU A 49 -0.31 15.95 0.58
C LEU A 49 -1.24 16.41 1.71
N SER A 50 -2.54 16.49 1.41
CA SER A 50 -3.56 16.66 2.45
C SER A 50 -3.60 15.46 3.38
N ASP A 51 -4.14 15.63 4.60
CA ASP A 51 -4.31 14.53 5.56
C ASP A 51 -5.08 13.35 4.96
N ASP A 52 -6.07 13.64 4.10
CA ASP A 52 -6.88 12.63 3.42
C ASP A 52 -6.07 11.83 2.38
N GLU A 53 -5.20 12.51 1.61
CA GLU A 53 -4.30 11.88 0.65
C GLU A 53 -3.19 11.09 1.35
N MET A 54 -2.63 11.63 2.43
CA MET A 54 -1.65 10.96 3.27
C MET A 54 -2.22 9.67 3.86
N GLU A 55 -3.46 9.69 4.35
CA GLU A 55 -4.15 8.48 4.82
C GLU A 55 -4.23 7.43 3.71
N SER A 56 -4.65 7.82 2.51
CA SER A 56 -4.75 6.91 1.36
C SER A 56 -3.39 6.30 1.00
N VAL A 57 -2.32 7.10 1.00
CA VAL A 57 -0.95 6.65 0.70
C VAL A 57 -0.45 5.65 1.74
N LEU A 58 -0.67 5.92 3.03
CA LEU A 58 -0.24 5.03 4.11
C LEU A 58 -1.01 3.71 4.12
N VAL A 59 -2.33 3.76 3.88
CA VAL A 59 -3.16 2.56 3.74
C VAL A 59 -2.70 1.73 2.54
N ALA A 60 -2.43 2.36 1.40
CA ALA A 60 -1.89 1.69 0.23
C ALA A 60 -0.53 1.03 0.51
N ALA A 61 0.38 1.74 1.19
CA ALA A 61 1.69 1.22 1.57
C ALA A 61 1.60 -0.04 2.45
N TRP A 62 0.66 -0.10 3.40
CA TRP A 62 0.44 -1.31 4.21
C TRP A 62 -0.12 -2.49 3.42
N LEU A 63 -0.94 -2.22 2.39
CA LEU A 63 -1.68 -3.25 1.67
C LEU A 63 -1.05 -3.66 0.34
N HIS A 64 0.02 -3.00 -0.12
CA HIS A 64 0.55 -3.21 -1.47
C HIS A 64 1.03 -4.64 -1.74
N ASP A 65 1.59 -5.30 -0.73
CA ASP A 65 2.19 -6.64 -0.85
C ASP A 65 1.24 -7.79 -0.44
N ILE A 66 0.02 -7.50 0.02
CA ILE A 66 -0.93 -8.56 0.44
C ILE A 66 -1.34 -9.48 -0.71
N GLY A 67 -1.21 -9.02 -1.95
CA GLY A 67 -1.51 -9.80 -3.14
C GLY A 67 -0.54 -10.95 -3.40
N TYR A 68 0.60 -11.02 -2.69
CA TYR A 68 1.55 -12.12 -2.80
C TYR A 68 1.02 -13.46 -2.29
N VAL A 69 -0.09 -13.47 -1.55
CA VAL A 69 -0.79 -14.68 -1.11
C VAL A 69 -1.06 -15.65 -2.27
N ASN A 70 -1.20 -15.15 -3.51
CA ASN A 70 -1.52 -15.94 -4.69
C ASN A 70 -0.35 -16.23 -5.68
N GLY A 71 0.91 -15.93 -5.33
CA GLY A 71 2.06 -16.45 -6.10
C GLY A 71 2.60 -15.57 -7.26
N GLY A 72 2.48 -14.24 -7.16
CA GLY A 72 3.50 -13.32 -7.67
C GLY A 72 3.33 -12.73 -9.08
N ALA A 73 2.60 -13.34 -10.02
CA ALA A 73 2.57 -12.83 -11.40
C ALA A 73 1.80 -11.51 -11.60
N ASP A 74 0.78 -11.23 -10.77
CA ASP A 74 -0.02 -9.99 -10.83
C ASP A 74 -0.47 -9.59 -9.41
N HIS A 75 0.47 -9.66 -8.46
CA HIS A 75 0.20 -9.42 -7.04
C HIS A 75 -0.25 -7.97 -6.78
N GLU A 76 0.17 -6.99 -7.57
CA GLU A 76 -0.27 -5.60 -7.43
C GLU A 76 -1.73 -5.39 -7.84
N ALA A 77 -2.18 -6.05 -8.92
CA ALA A 77 -3.58 -6.01 -9.33
C ALA A 77 -4.46 -6.71 -8.29
N THR A 78 -4.00 -7.87 -7.80
CA THR A 78 -4.65 -8.63 -6.73
C THR A 78 -4.74 -7.81 -5.44
N ALA A 79 -3.64 -7.17 -5.03
CA ALA A 79 -3.59 -6.32 -3.84
C ALA A 79 -4.54 -5.12 -3.97
N ALA A 80 -4.62 -4.50 -5.14
CA ALA A 80 -5.54 -3.38 -5.39
C ALA A 80 -7.01 -3.80 -5.29
N GLU A 81 -7.37 -4.97 -5.83
CA GLU A 81 -8.73 -5.53 -5.71
C GLU A 81 -9.07 -5.88 -4.26
N MET A 82 -8.15 -6.56 -3.56
CA MET A 82 -8.30 -6.89 -2.14
C MET A 82 -8.45 -5.63 -1.28
N ALA A 83 -7.61 -4.62 -1.51
CA ALA A 83 -7.68 -3.36 -0.78
C ALA A 83 -9.03 -2.65 -1.01
N GLN A 84 -9.53 -2.63 -2.25
CA GLN A 84 -10.83 -2.02 -2.54
C GLN A 84 -11.96 -2.70 -1.78
N GLN A 85 -11.94 -4.04 -1.72
CA GLN A 85 -12.92 -4.81 -0.97
C GLN A 85 -12.81 -4.58 0.55
N LEU A 86 -11.61 -4.68 1.11
CA LEU A 86 -11.34 -4.46 2.54
C LEU A 86 -11.79 -3.07 2.99
N LEU A 87 -11.46 -2.03 2.22
CA LEU A 87 -11.84 -0.67 2.55
C LEU A 87 -13.35 -0.49 2.54
N SER A 88 -14.06 -1.09 1.58
CA SER A 88 -15.52 -1.07 1.55
C SER A 88 -16.12 -1.77 2.77
N GLU A 89 -15.58 -2.91 3.17
CA GLU A 89 -16.00 -3.66 4.37
C GLU A 89 -15.72 -2.88 5.66
N TRP A 90 -14.65 -2.09 5.68
CA TRP A 90 -14.30 -1.22 6.81
C TRP A 90 -15.12 0.07 6.87
N GLY A 91 -16.01 0.31 5.90
CA GLY A 91 -16.91 1.46 5.83
C GLY A 91 -16.30 2.70 5.15
N ALA A 92 -15.20 2.55 4.40
CA ALA A 92 -14.65 3.65 3.62
C ALA A 92 -15.56 3.99 2.43
N SER A 93 -15.49 5.24 1.97
CA SER A 93 -16.22 5.65 0.77
C SER A 93 -15.67 4.95 -0.48
N ALA A 94 -16.52 4.75 -1.49
CA ALA A 94 -16.09 4.20 -2.78
C ALA A 94 -14.94 5.01 -3.41
N ARG A 95 -14.96 6.33 -3.24
CA ARG A 95 -13.88 7.23 -3.67
C ARG A 95 -12.55 6.90 -2.96
N LYS A 96 -12.57 6.77 -1.62
CA LYS A 96 -11.37 6.43 -0.84
C LYS A 96 -10.81 5.07 -1.23
N ALA A 97 -11.69 4.07 -1.38
CA ALA A 97 -11.30 2.73 -1.82
C ALA A 97 -10.64 2.75 -3.21
N MET A 98 -11.16 3.55 -4.14
CA MET A 98 -10.54 3.76 -5.47
C MET A 98 -9.17 4.45 -5.37
N GLU A 99 -9.05 5.52 -4.57
CA GLU A 99 -7.79 6.25 -4.39
C GLU A 99 -6.67 5.33 -3.85
N VAL A 100 -6.99 4.48 -2.87
CA VAL A 100 -6.05 3.48 -2.32
C VAL A 100 -5.69 2.43 -3.36
N ALA A 101 -6.67 1.87 -4.07
CA ALA A 101 -6.41 0.88 -5.11
C ALA A 101 -5.52 1.46 -6.23
N ASP A 102 -5.73 2.72 -6.61
CA ASP A 102 -4.92 3.41 -7.61
C ASP A 102 -3.51 3.74 -7.12
N ALA A 103 -3.34 4.00 -5.83
CA ALA A 103 -2.03 4.18 -5.20
C ALA A 103 -1.25 2.85 -5.18
N ILE A 104 -1.89 1.72 -4.85
CA ILE A 104 -1.27 0.39 -4.95
C ILE A 104 -0.88 0.08 -6.39
N ARG A 105 -1.76 0.32 -7.37
CA ARG A 105 -1.40 0.12 -8.79
C ARG A 105 -0.25 1.02 -9.25
N ALA A 106 -0.01 2.15 -8.60
CA ALA A 106 1.09 3.04 -8.92
C ALA A 106 2.45 2.52 -8.42
N THR A 107 2.49 1.51 -7.54
CA THR A 107 3.73 0.84 -7.15
C THR A 107 4.23 -0.14 -8.23
N ARG A 108 3.37 -0.50 -9.19
CA ARG A 108 3.70 -1.38 -10.33
C ARG A 108 4.81 -0.86 -11.22
N MET A 109 5.81 -1.70 -11.47
CA MET A 109 6.92 -1.40 -12.37
C MET A 109 6.65 -1.90 -13.81
N PRO A 110 6.99 -1.12 -14.85
CA PRO A 110 7.52 0.24 -14.79
C PRO A 110 6.45 1.24 -14.34
N GLN A 111 6.81 2.12 -13.39
CA GLN A 111 5.93 3.16 -12.88
C GLN A 111 5.46 4.07 -14.03
N GLN A 112 4.15 4.11 -14.30
CA GLN A 112 3.54 5.10 -15.19
C GLN A 112 2.63 6.04 -14.40
N PRO A 113 3.16 7.09 -13.76
CA PRO A 113 2.35 7.96 -12.90
C PRO A 113 1.49 8.95 -13.71
N ASN A 114 0.20 8.65 -13.89
CA ASN A 114 -0.75 9.50 -14.63
C ASN A 114 -1.55 10.50 -13.76
N SER A 115 -1.18 10.76 -12.50
CA SER A 115 -1.93 11.65 -11.59
C SER A 115 -1.04 12.25 -10.49
N MET A 116 -1.37 13.47 -10.01
CA MET A 116 -0.59 14.24 -9.03
C MET A 116 -0.43 13.54 -7.66
N VAL A 117 -1.39 12.71 -7.26
CA VAL A 117 -1.32 11.86 -6.04
C VAL A 117 -0.12 10.89 -6.10
N ARG A 118 0.39 10.60 -7.30
CA ARG A 118 1.50 9.65 -7.51
C ARG A 118 2.89 10.24 -7.31
N LYS A 119 3.03 11.56 -7.14
CA LYS A 119 4.37 12.17 -6.95
C LYS A 119 5.03 11.74 -5.64
N GLY A 120 4.24 11.37 -4.63
CA GLY A 120 4.74 10.85 -3.36
C GLY A 120 5.40 9.47 -3.42
N PHE A 121 5.16 8.69 -4.48
CA PHE A 121 5.73 7.33 -4.64
C PHE A 121 6.98 7.29 -5.55
N CYS A 122 7.36 8.43 -6.15
CA CYS A 122 8.39 8.51 -7.18
C CYS A 122 9.78 8.72 -6.56
N THR A 123 10.25 7.79 -5.73
CA THR A 123 11.68 7.68 -5.41
C THR A 123 12.22 6.32 -5.89
N PRO A 124 13.35 6.27 -6.59
CA PRO A 124 13.93 5.03 -7.11
C PRO A 124 14.35 4.01 -6.03
N ASN A 125 14.11 4.30 -4.75
CA ASN A 125 14.49 3.47 -3.61
C ASN A 125 13.34 2.60 -3.07
N LEU A 126 12.09 2.83 -3.51
CA LEU A 126 10.91 2.09 -3.04
C LEU A 126 10.72 0.72 -3.73
N SER A 127 11.51 0.42 -4.76
CA SER A 127 11.28 -0.75 -5.64
C SER A 127 12.30 -1.88 -5.50
N ASN A 128 13.31 -1.74 -4.62
CA ASN A 128 14.43 -2.68 -4.50
C ASN A 128 14.96 -2.83 -3.05
N LEU A 129 14.19 -2.39 -2.05
CA LEU A 129 14.43 -2.76 -0.65
C LEU A 129 13.49 -3.90 -0.28
#